data_AF-A0A2E9T290-F1
#
_entry.id   AF-A0A2E9T290-F1
#
_cell.length_a   1.000
_cell.length_b   1.000
_cell.length_c   1.000
_cell.angle_alpha   90.00
_cell.angle_beta   90.00
_cell.angle_gamma   90.00
#
_symmetry.space_group_name_H-M   'P 1'
#
loop_
_entity.id
_entity.type
_entity.pdbx_description
1 polymer ?
#
loop_
_entity_poly.entity_id
_entity_poly.type
_entity_poly.pdbx_seq_one_letter_code
_entity_poly.pdbx_strand_id
1 'polypeptide(L)'
;YDLDVFLTDWLTNFSTPEGFSIGNDAELEEADDSGAQVKLKGHDLSCDEVKSHLENGKRVTKLALDWQERVKFMLQNDGSIKRLSYSETLKEENADIPKEDMAVKLDADFILASEEIKQLLEDLTQGLGDAEDL
;
A
#
# COMPACT_ATOMS: atom_id res chain seq x y z
N TYR A 1 12.95 -4.47 -9.57
CA TYR A 1 11.63 -5.02 -9.29
C TYR A 1 10.67 -4.48 -10.32
N ASP A 2 10.11 -5.34 -11.16
CA ASP A 2 8.96 -4.99 -11.99
C ASP A 2 7.72 -5.02 -11.09
N LEU A 3 7.54 -3.96 -10.30
CA LEU A 3 6.51 -3.90 -9.26
C LEU A 3 5.09 -3.95 -9.84
N ASP A 4 4.90 -3.48 -11.08
CA ASP A 4 3.63 -3.61 -11.79
C ASP A 4 3.20 -5.07 -11.95
N VAL A 5 4.13 -6.02 -12.10
CA VAL A 5 3.83 -7.46 -12.16
C VAL A 5 3.26 -7.94 -10.82
N PHE A 6 3.91 -7.62 -9.71
CA PHE A 6 3.43 -7.98 -8.36
C PHE A 6 2.09 -7.32 -8.05
N LEU A 7 1.95 -6.02 -8.31
CA LEU A 7 0.70 -5.28 -8.07
C LEU A 7 -0.45 -5.86 -8.89
N THR A 8 -0.19 -6.24 -10.14
CA THR A 8 -1.19 -6.87 -11.03
C THR A 8 -1.54 -8.26 -10.55
N ASP A 9 -0.57 -9.07 -10.13
CA ASP A 9 -0.80 -10.42 -9.59
C ASP A 9 -1.63 -10.37 -8.30
N TRP A 10 -1.23 -9.52 -7.35
CA TRP A 10 -1.94 -9.35 -6.08
C TRP A 10 -3.39 -8.95 -6.30
N LEU A 11 -3.65 -8.00 -7.20
CA LEU A 11 -5.02 -7.57 -7.50
C LEU A 11 -5.81 -8.63 -8.27
N THR A 12 -5.18 -9.34 -9.19
CA THR A 12 -5.83 -10.41 -9.97
C THR A 12 -6.26 -11.57 -9.06
N ASN A 13 -5.36 -11.99 -8.17
CA ASN A 13 -5.57 -13.18 -7.32
C ASN A 13 -6.18 -12.84 -5.96
N PHE A 14 -6.32 -11.55 -5.63
CA PHE A 14 -6.67 -11.11 -4.28
C PHE A 14 -5.76 -11.72 -3.21
N SER A 15 -4.47 -11.87 -3.55
CA SER A 15 -3.47 -12.57 -2.75
C SER A 15 -2.27 -11.66 -2.55
N THR A 16 -2.24 -10.98 -1.41
CA THR A 16 -1.12 -10.14 -0.98
C THR A 16 -0.19 -10.90 -0.05
N PRO A 17 1.05 -10.41 0.18
CA PRO A 17 1.92 -10.94 1.22
C PRO A 17 1.25 -10.90 2.60
N GLU A 18 1.74 -11.72 3.52
CA GLU A 18 1.21 -11.79 4.88
C GLU A 18 1.22 -10.40 5.54
N GLY A 19 0.14 -10.08 6.27
CA GLY A 19 -0.03 -8.78 6.92
C GLY A 19 -0.53 -7.68 6.00
N PHE A 20 -0.56 -7.84 4.68
CA PHE A 20 -1.14 -6.86 3.75
C PHE A 20 -2.54 -7.26 3.31
N SER A 21 -3.38 -6.26 3.05
CA SER A 21 -4.68 -6.41 2.41
C SER A 21 -4.92 -5.32 1.38
N ILE A 22 -5.74 -5.62 0.37
CA ILE A 22 -6.07 -4.71 -0.72
C ILE A 22 -7.11 -3.69 -0.26
N GLY A 23 -6.82 -2.42 -0.50
CA GLY A 23 -7.75 -1.30 -0.25
C GLY A 23 -8.75 -1.08 -1.40
N ASN A 24 -9.32 0.13 -1.44
CA ASN A 24 -10.40 0.47 -2.38
C ASN A 24 -9.99 1.40 -3.53
N ASP A 25 -8.70 1.68 -3.66
CA ASP A 25 -8.16 2.56 -4.70
C ASP A 25 -7.12 1.80 -5.53
N ALA A 26 -7.20 1.93 -6.86
CA ALA A 26 -6.22 1.39 -7.79
C ALA A 26 -6.11 2.26 -9.06
N GLU A 27 -4.95 2.19 -9.71
CA GLU A 27 -4.73 2.77 -11.04
C GLU A 27 -4.22 1.67 -11.96
N LEU A 28 -4.89 1.51 -13.09
CA LEU A 28 -4.57 0.54 -14.12
C LEU A 28 -4.21 1.30 -15.40
N GLU A 29 -3.23 0.81 -16.13
CA GLU A 29 -2.76 1.42 -17.39
C GLU A 29 -2.66 0.34 -18.48
N GLU A 30 -2.95 0.71 -19.72
CA GLU A 30 -2.67 -0.16 -20.87
C GLU A 30 -1.17 -0.49 -20.93
N ALA A 31 -0.84 -1.69 -21.42
CA ALA A 31 0.56 -2.09 -21.60
C ALA A 31 1.22 -1.42 -22.82
N ASP A 32 0.47 -0.70 -23.65
CA ASP A 32 0.96 0.01 -24.82
C ASP A 32 1.26 1.50 -24.52
N ASP A 33 1.98 2.16 -25.42
CA ASP A 33 2.33 3.58 -25.30
C ASP A 33 1.11 4.53 -25.48
N SER A 34 -0.12 4.04 -25.43
CA SER A 34 -1.32 4.87 -25.55
C SER A 34 -1.54 5.76 -24.32
N GLY A 35 -0.99 5.36 -23.16
CA GLY A 35 -1.15 6.06 -21.88
C GLY A 35 -2.59 6.09 -21.37
N ALA A 36 -3.46 5.21 -21.87
CA ALA A 36 -4.83 5.11 -21.39
C ALA A 36 -4.85 4.50 -20.00
N GLN A 37 -5.36 5.27 -19.02
CA GLN A 37 -5.40 4.89 -17.61
C GLN A 37 -6.85 4.80 -17.11
N VAL A 38 -7.11 3.83 -16.23
CA VAL A 38 -8.34 3.69 -15.45
C VAL A 38 -8.00 3.95 -13.98
N LYS A 39 -8.75 4.86 -13.35
CA LYS A 39 -8.59 5.22 -11.94
C LYS A 39 -9.82 4.80 -11.16
N LEU A 40 -9.61 3.91 -10.19
CA LEU A 40 -10.62 3.41 -9.28
C LEU A 40 -10.37 4.06 -7.92
N LYS A 41 -11.41 4.68 -7.34
CA LYS A 41 -11.30 5.37 -6.06
C LYS A 41 -12.51 5.10 -5.17
N GLY A 42 -12.31 4.48 -4.03
CA GLY A 42 -13.38 4.08 -3.12
C GLY A 42 -14.30 3.00 -3.71
N HIS A 43 -13.75 2.12 -4.56
CA HIS A 43 -14.47 1.00 -5.17
C HIS A 43 -14.04 -0.32 -4.53
N ASP A 44 -14.98 -1.27 -4.44
CA ASP A 44 -14.62 -2.66 -4.21
C ASP A 44 -13.86 -3.18 -5.42
N LEU A 45 -12.58 -3.47 -5.23
CA LEU A 45 -11.72 -3.89 -6.33
C LEU A 45 -11.96 -5.36 -6.75
N SER A 46 -12.76 -6.13 -6.00
CA SER A 46 -13.08 -7.53 -6.31
C SER A 46 -14.17 -7.71 -7.36
N CYS A 47 -14.74 -6.59 -7.83
CA CYS A 47 -15.84 -6.57 -8.79
C CYS A 47 -15.41 -7.02 -10.20
N ASP A 48 -16.39 -7.47 -10.98
CA ASP A 48 -16.14 -8.01 -12.32
C ASP A 48 -15.60 -6.96 -13.32
N GLU A 49 -15.85 -5.67 -13.07
CA GLU A 49 -15.31 -4.58 -13.89
C GLU A 49 -13.79 -4.50 -13.79
N VAL A 50 -13.23 -4.63 -12.59
CA VAL A 50 -11.78 -4.63 -12.35
C VAL A 50 -11.14 -5.87 -12.97
N LYS A 51 -11.76 -7.04 -12.80
CA LYS A 51 -11.30 -8.29 -13.44
C LYS A 51 -11.25 -8.14 -14.95
N SER A 52 -12.30 -7.59 -15.56
CA SER A 52 -12.34 -7.37 -17.01
C SER A 52 -11.22 -6.44 -17.48
N HIS A 53 -10.90 -5.39 -16.72
CA HIS A 53 -9.77 -4.52 -17.06
C HIS A 53 -8.43 -5.27 -17.05
N LEU A 54 -8.19 -6.13 -16.05
CA LEU A 54 -6.98 -6.93 -15.92
C LEU A 54 -6.89 -8.01 -17.03
N GLU A 55 -7.98 -8.71 -17.33
CA GLU A 55 -8.07 -9.70 -18.40
C GLU A 55 -7.83 -9.09 -19.79
N ASN A 56 -8.17 -7.82 -19.98
CA ASN A 56 -7.89 -7.06 -21.20
C ASN A 56 -6.42 -6.59 -21.30
N GLY A 57 -5.54 -7.00 -20.38
CA GLY A 57 -4.10 -6.74 -20.44
C GLY A 57 -3.65 -5.43 -19.80
N LYS A 58 -4.53 -4.74 -19.05
CA LYS A 58 -4.10 -3.59 -18.25
C LYS A 58 -3.26 -4.04 -17.07
N ARG A 59 -2.24 -3.26 -16.74
CA ARG A 59 -1.37 -3.48 -15.58
C ARG A 59 -1.70 -2.51 -14.47
N VAL A 60 -1.55 -2.97 -13.23
CA VAL A 60 -1.73 -2.13 -12.05
C VAL A 60 -0.47 -1.29 -11.83
N THR A 61 -0.62 0.04 -11.91
CA THR A 61 0.47 0.98 -11.66
C THR A 61 0.43 1.57 -10.26
N LYS A 62 -0.75 1.54 -9.61
CA LYS A 62 -0.92 1.95 -8.21
C LYS A 62 -1.96 1.08 -7.53
N LEU A 63 -1.68 0.67 -6.29
CA LEU A 63 -2.59 -0.11 -5.48
C LEU A 63 -2.62 0.43 -4.06
N ALA A 64 -3.82 0.67 -3.52
CA ALA A 64 -3.98 0.94 -2.10
C ALA A 64 -3.84 -0.36 -1.31
N LEU A 65 -3.07 -0.30 -0.24
CA LEU A 65 -2.81 -1.39 0.66
C LEU A 65 -3.04 -0.94 2.10
N ASP A 66 -3.45 -1.89 2.93
CA ASP A 66 -3.51 -1.75 4.38
C ASP A 66 -2.59 -2.81 5.00
N TRP A 67 -1.57 -2.36 5.74
CA TRP A 67 -0.65 -3.21 6.46
C TRP A 67 -1.11 -3.34 7.92
N GLN A 68 -1.49 -4.57 8.27
CA GLN A 68 -1.89 -5.02 9.61
C GLN A 68 -3.01 -4.19 10.27
N GLU A 69 -3.85 -3.49 9.49
CA GLU A 69 -4.82 -2.51 9.99
C GLU A 69 -4.18 -1.34 10.76
N ARG A 70 -2.86 -1.15 10.61
CA ARG A 70 -2.04 -0.14 11.28
C ARG A 70 -1.67 1.00 10.33
N VAL A 71 -1.29 0.68 9.10
CA VAL A 71 -0.82 1.69 8.12
C VAL A 71 -1.48 1.48 6.77
N LYS A 72 -2.26 2.46 6.34
CA LYS A 72 -2.84 2.54 4.99
C LYS A 72 -1.93 3.37 4.09
N PHE A 73 -1.68 2.90 2.88
CA PHE A 73 -0.84 3.60 1.92
C PHE A 73 -1.20 3.22 0.48
N MET A 74 -0.58 3.92 -0.48
CA MET A 74 -0.67 3.63 -1.90
C MET A 74 0.72 3.30 -2.42
N LEU A 75 0.92 2.06 -2.83
CA LEU A 75 2.15 1.61 -3.49
C LEU A 75 2.05 1.89 -4.99
N GLN A 76 3.13 2.40 -5.57
CA GLN A 76 3.25 2.67 -7.00
C GLN A 76 4.28 1.73 -7.62
N ASN A 77 4.15 1.46 -8.92
CA ASN A 77 5.07 0.62 -9.68
C ASN A 77 6.50 1.17 -9.76
N ASP A 78 6.72 2.46 -9.48
CA ASP A 78 8.05 3.07 -9.34
C ASP A 78 8.66 2.91 -7.94
N GLY A 79 7.97 2.19 -7.04
CA GLY A 79 8.37 1.99 -5.64
C GLY A 79 7.96 3.11 -4.70
N SER A 80 7.32 4.18 -5.20
CA SER A 80 6.83 5.26 -4.35
C SER A 80 5.72 4.76 -3.41
N ILE A 81 5.84 5.11 -2.13
CA ILE A 81 4.79 4.96 -1.13
C ILE A 81 4.15 6.33 -0.90
N LYS A 82 2.85 6.44 -1.16
CA LYS A 82 2.08 7.69 -1.05
C LYS A 82 0.87 7.54 -0.15
N ARG A 83 0.31 8.66 0.30
CA ARG A 83 -0.91 8.73 1.12
C ARG A 83 -0.84 7.86 2.39
N LEU A 84 0.33 7.84 3.03
CA LEU A 84 0.54 7.09 4.26
C LEU A 84 -0.36 7.65 5.38
N SER A 85 -1.10 6.77 6.03
CA SER A 85 -2.01 7.10 7.13
C SER A 85 -1.94 6.01 8.20
N TYR A 86 -1.64 6.40 9.43
CA TYR A 86 -1.69 5.52 10.59
C TYR A 86 -3.12 5.34 11.08
N SER A 87 -3.40 4.19 11.68
CA SER A 87 -4.66 3.89 12.36
C SER A 87 -4.87 4.78 13.58
N GLU A 88 -6.12 4.95 14.00
CA GLU A 88 -6.43 5.74 15.20
C GLU A 88 -5.86 5.08 16.45
N THR A 89 -5.92 3.75 16.54
CA THR A 89 -5.33 2.98 17.65
C THR A 89 -3.84 3.28 17.83
N LEU A 90 -3.08 3.33 16.73
CA LEU A 90 -1.65 3.65 16.78
C LEU A 90 -1.40 5.08 17.23
N LYS A 91 -2.24 6.04 16.82
CA LYS A 91 -2.16 7.44 17.27
C LYS A 91 -2.50 7.62 18.75
N GLU A 92 -3.26 6.68 19.32
CA GLU A 92 -3.68 6.70 20.73
C GLU A 92 -2.60 6.17 21.68
N GLU A 93 -1.60 5.41 21.21
CA GLU A 93 -0.54 4.80 22.04
C GLU A 93 0.19 5.79 22.96
N ASN A 94 0.43 7.01 22.49
CA ASN A 94 1.10 8.08 23.25
C ASN A 94 0.12 9.18 23.75
N ALA A 95 -1.19 8.92 23.73
CA ALA A 95 -2.20 9.93 24.10
C ALA A 95 -2.14 10.33 25.58
N ASP A 96 -1.59 9.47 26.44
CA ASP A 96 -1.42 9.72 27.88
C ASP A 96 -0.31 10.73 28.20
N ILE A 97 0.56 11.08 27.22
CA ILE A 97 1.59 12.09 27.41
C ILE A 97 0.93 13.47 27.54
N PRO A 98 1.18 14.22 28.63
CA PRO A 98 0.59 15.54 28.83
C PRO A 98 0.88 16.48 27.65
N LYS A 99 -0.14 17.23 27.20
CA LYS A 99 0.02 18.20 26.11
C LYS A 99 0.98 19.35 26.45
N GLU A 100 1.29 19.56 27.72
CA GLU A 100 2.29 20.53 28.17
C GLU A 100 3.72 20.06 27.88
N ASP A 101 3.94 18.75 27.72
CA ASP A 101 5.22 18.13 27.38
C ASP A 101 5.33 17.84 25.87
N MET A 102 5.02 18.83 25.02
CA MET A 102 4.96 18.66 23.56
C MET A 102 6.24 18.08 22.95
N ALA A 103 7.41 18.42 23.49
CA ALA A 103 8.69 17.90 22.98
C ALA A 103 8.82 16.39 23.23
N VAL A 104 8.39 15.92 24.40
CA VAL A 104 8.39 14.50 24.76
C VAL A 104 7.37 13.74 23.91
N LYS A 105 6.17 14.30 23.74
CA LYS A 105 5.14 13.71 22.90
C LYS A 105 5.60 13.56 21.45
N LEU A 106 6.23 14.60 20.90
CA LEU A 106 6.71 14.57 19.51
C LEU A 106 7.83 13.53 19.33
N ASP A 107 8.76 13.43 20.27
CA ASP A 107 9.83 12.42 20.23
C ASP A 107 9.26 11.00 20.27
N ALA A 108 8.33 10.73 21.19
CA ALA A 108 7.63 9.45 21.30
C ALA A 108 6.83 9.11 20.03
N ASP A 109 6.06 10.07 19.49
CA ASP A 109 5.29 9.90 18.26
C ASP A 109 6.21 9.65 17.05
N PHE A 110 7.37 10.32 16.98
CA PHE A 110 8.34 10.12 15.92
C PHE A 110 8.97 8.73 15.98
N ILE A 111 9.38 8.27 17.16
CA ILE A 111 9.93 6.92 17.36
C ILE A 111 8.91 5.88 16.91
N LEU A 112 7.67 5.98 17.40
CA LEU A 112 6.58 5.06 17.05
C LEU A 112 6.34 5.03 15.53
N ALA A 113 6.14 6.20 14.92
CA ALA A 113 5.91 6.29 13.47
C ALA A 113 7.09 5.74 12.65
N SER A 114 8.33 5.99 13.08
CA SER A 114 9.53 5.52 12.38
C SER A 114 9.71 4.00 12.44
N GLU A 115 9.39 3.38 13.58
CA GLU A 115 9.48 1.92 13.74
C GLU A 115 8.40 1.22 12.89
N GLU A 116 7.20 1.79 12.81
CA GLU A 116 6.11 1.27 11.98
C GLU A 116 6.45 1.32 10.48
N ILE A 117 7.04 2.43 10.01
CA ILE A 117 7.52 2.52 8.63
C ILE A 117 8.61 1.49 8.37
N LYS A 118 9.56 1.33 9.30
CA LYS A 118 10.64 0.36 9.16
C LYS A 118 10.10 -1.06 9.02
N GLN A 119 9.20 -1.49 9.90
CA GLN A 119 8.60 -2.82 9.86
C GLN A 119 7.75 -3.02 8.60
N LEU A 120 6.95 -2.02 8.20
CA LEU A 120 6.20 -2.05 6.95
C LEU A 120 7.13 -2.27 5.74
N LEU A 121 8.28 -1.60 5.71
CA LEU A 121 9.24 -1.74 4.61
C LEU A 121 9.93 -3.12 4.63
N GLU A 122 10.28 -3.63 5.81
CA GLU A 122 10.84 -4.98 5.97
C GLU A 122 9.86 -6.05 5.47
N ASP A 123 8.60 -6.01 5.92
CA ASP A 123 7.56 -6.94 5.49
C ASP A 123 7.23 -6.79 3.99
N LEU A 124 7.15 -5.56 3.48
CA LEU A 124 6.87 -5.31 2.07
C LEU A 124 7.98 -5.85 1.18
N THR A 125 9.23 -5.61 1.55
CA THR A 125 10.38 -6.11 0.77
C THR A 125 10.47 -7.62 0.82
N GLN A 126 10.21 -8.26 1.98
CA GLN A 126 10.11 -9.70 2.08
C GLN A 126 8.97 -10.26 1.22
N GLY A 127 7.82 -9.58 1.18
CA GLY A 127 6.65 -9.98 0.39
C GLY A 127 6.84 -9.86 -1.13
N LEU A 128 7.78 -9.03 -1.57
CA LEU A 128 8.17 -8.91 -2.99
C LEU A 128 9.15 -10.01 -3.43
N GLY A 129 9.63 -10.86 -2.52
CA GLY A 129 10.62 -11.90 -2.80
C GLY A 129 12.05 -11.35 -2.91
N ASP A 130 13.01 -12.24 -3.21
CA ASP A 130 14.40 -11.82 -3.42
C ASP A 130 14.57 -11.20 -4.81
N ALA A 131 15.54 -10.28 -4.95
CA ALA A 131 15.85 -9.65 -6.24
C ALA A 131 16.28 -10.65 -7.34
N GLU A 132 16.62 -11.90 -6.97
CA GLU A 132 16.99 -12.99 -7.88
C GLU A 132 15.81 -13.86 -8.33
N ASP A 133 14.62 -13.70 -7.75
CA ASP A 133 13.41 -14.48 -8.07
C ASP A 133 12.61 -13.94 -9.29
N LEU A 134 13.27 -13.14 -10.15
CA LEU A 134 12.71 -12.50 -11.35
C LEU A 134 13.34 -13.02 -12.66
#